data_AF-A0A7Y5R0K3-F1
#
_entry.id   AF-A0A7Y5R0K3-F1
#
_cell.length_a   1.000
_cell.length_b   1.000
_cell.length_c   1.000
_cell.angle_alpha   90.00
_cell.angle_beta   90.00
_cell.angle_gamma   90.00
#
_symmetry.space_group_name_H-M   'P 1'
#
loop_
_entity.id
_entity.type
_entity.pdbx_description
1 polymer ?
#
loop_
_entity_poly.entity_id
_entity_poly.type
_entity_poly.pdbx_seq_one_letter_code
_entity_poly.pdbx_strand_id
1 'polypeptide(L)'
;MSVESHQPSHERGTLSRELIDFLIELSIALQKFAIYPTGHPMLATTVARLEQRLAPLLQLSDTVSLGVARNQLVIEGLATAEGNAVLRDLAKRLHAHH
;
A
#
# COMPACT_ATOMS: atom_id res chain seq x y z
N MET A 1 25.62 -23.08 -18.39
CA MET A 1 24.58 -22.63 -17.43
C MET A 1 25.03 -21.30 -16.85
N SER A 2 24.69 -20.21 -17.52
CA SER A 2 24.89 -18.87 -16.97
C SER A 2 23.65 -18.57 -16.14
N VAL A 3 23.79 -18.59 -14.82
CA VAL A 3 22.76 -18.09 -13.93
C VAL A 3 22.72 -16.57 -14.08
N GLU A 4 21.71 -16.10 -14.79
CA GLU A 4 21.40 -14.67 -14.92
C GLU A 4 21.07 -14.14 -13.54
N SER A 5 21.96 -13.29 -13.02
CA SER A 5 21.85 -12.62 -11.75
C SER A 5 20.64 -11.69 -11.75
N HIS A 6 19.48 -12.22 -11.33
CA HIS A 6 18.33 -11.39 -10.93
C HIS A 6 18.81 -10.50 -9.78
N GLN A 7 18.82 -9.19 -9.96
CA GLN A 7 19.19 -8.22 -8.92
C GLN A 7 17.99 -8.02 -7.97
N PRO A 8 17.87 -8.79 -6.88
CA PRO A 8 16.64 -8.81 -6.09
C PRO A 8 16.50 -7.52 -5.27
N SER A 9 17.56 -6.74 -5.11
CA SER A 9 17.57 -5.48 -4.36
C SER A 9 16.92 -4.32 -5.10
N HIS A 10 17.02 -4.25 -6.44
CA HIS A 10 16.38 -3.18 -7.21
C HIS A 10 14.87 -3.42 -7.35
N GLU A 11 14.45 -4.65 -7.65
CA GLU A 11 13.03 -5.00 -7.76
C GLU A 11 12.30 -4.79 -6.43
N ARG A 12 12.90 -5.19 -5.31
CA ARG A 12 12.36 -4.90 -3.96
C ARG A 12 12.25 -3.40 -3.69
N GLY A 13 13.22 -2.60 -4.11
CA GLY A 13 13.20 -1.15 -3.95
C GLY A 13 12.08 -0.48 -4.75
N THR A 14 11.86 -0.93 -5.99
CA THR A 14 10.76 -0.46 -6.84
C THR A 14 9.40 -0.89 -6.27
N LEU A 15 9.23 -2.17 -5.93
CA LEU A 15 8.00 -2.68 -5.32
C LEU A 15 7.64 -1.95 -4.04
N SER A 16 8.63 -1.72 -3.16
CA SER A 16 8.42 -0.98 -1.91
C SER A 16 7.90 0.43 -2.17
N ARG A 17 8.42 1.11 -3.19
CA ARG A 17 7.96 2.45 -3.58
C ARG A 17 6.54 2.43 -4.13
N GLU A 18 6.25 1.53 -5.05
CA GLU A 18 4.90 1.45 -5.65
C GLU A 18 3.85 1.05 -4.61
N LEU A 19 4.20 0.18 -3.67
CA LEU A 19 3.32 -0.17 -2.55
C LEU A 19 3.11 0.99 -1.59
N ILE A 20 4.14 1.79 -1.29
CA ILE A 20 4.00 3.03 -0.51
C ILE A 20 3.01 3.98 -1.18
N ASP A 21 3.14 4.19 -2.49
CA ASP A 21 2.25 5.08 -3.24
C ASP A 21 0.81 4.54 -3.23
N PHE A 22 0.63 3.22 -3.38
CA PHE A 22 -0.67 2.57 -3.25
C PHE A 22 -1.28 2.73 -1.86
N LEU A 23 -0.50 2.57 -0.78
CA LEU A 23 -0.99 2.71 0.59
C LEU A 23 -1.42 4.15 0.92
N ILE A 24 -0.73 5.15 0.37
CA ILE A 24 -1.16 6.55 0.44
C ILE A 24 -2.52 6.72 -0.25
N GLU A 25 -2.67 6.18 -1.46
CA GLU A 25 -3.91 6.23 -2.22
C GLU A 25 -5.07 5.51 -1.50
N LEU A 26 -4.80 4.33 -0.93
CA LEU A 26 -5.74 3.57 -0.11
C LEU A 26 -6.20 4.37 1.10
N SER A 27 -5.28 5.03 1.82
CA SER A 27 -5.64 5.86 2.97
C SER A 27 -6.59 7.01 2.59
N ILE A 28 -6.35 7.64 1.44
CA ILE A 28 -7.22 8.71 0.92
C ILE A 28 -8.58 8.13 0.53
N ALA A 29 -8.61 6.97 -0.13
CA ALA A 29 -9.84 6.29 -0.48
C ALA A 29 -10.68 5.94 0.75
N LEU A 30 -10.08 5.36 1.79
CA LEU A 30 -10.77 5.05 3.04
C LEU A 30 -11.37 6.32 3.68
N GLN A 31 -10.69 7.46 3.60
CA GLN A 31 -11.25 8.72 4.05
C GLN A 31 -12.46 9.17 3.21
N LYS A 32 -12.44 9.00 1.89
CA LYS A 32 -13.60 9.27 1.01
C LYS A 32 -14.79 8.39 1.37
N PHE A 33 -14.55 7.12 1.65
CA PHE A 33 -15.58 6.16 2.08
C PHE A 33 -16.22 6.53 3.42
N ALA A 34 -15.52 7.23 4.29
CA ALA A 34 -16.08 7.74 5.55
C ALA A 34 -16.93 9.01 5.37
N ILE A 35 -16.74 9.77 4.28
CA ILE A 35 -17.39 11.07 4.03
C ILE A 35 -18.62 10.92 3.13
N TYR A 36 -18.54 10.08 2.10
CA TYR A 36 -19.62 9.94 1.11
C TYR A 36 -20.60 8.84 1.49
N PRO A 37 -21.92 9.05 1.28
CA PRO A 37 -22.91 8.02 1.52
C PRO A 37 -22.74 6.84 0.57
N THR A 38 -23.24 5.68 1.00
CA THR A 38 -23.28 4.46 0.19
C THR A 38 -24.03 4.70 -1.13
N GLY A 39 -23.47 4.18 -2.23
CA GLY A 39 -24.05 4.34 -3.58
C GLY A 39 -23.57 5.58 -4.34
N HIS A 40 -22.71 6.41 -3.75
CA HIS A 40 -22.16 7.58 -4.44
C HIS A 40 -21.20 7.15 -5.59
N PRO A 41 -21.33 7.67 -6.82
CA PRO A 41 -20.51 7.26 -7.97
C PRO A 41 -18.99 7.39 -7.74
N MET A 42 -18.57 8.38 -6.95
CA MET A 42 -17.17 8.58 -6.55
C MET A 42 -16.57 7.37 -5.81
N LEU A 43 -17.38 6.61 -5.06
CA LEU A 43 -16.92 5.43 -4.35
C LEU A 43 -16.63 4.29 -5.32
N ALA A 44 -17.52 4.08 -6.29
CA ALA A 44 -17.33 3.08 -7.34
C ALA A 44 -16.08 3.37 -8.19
N THR A 45 -15.87 4.63 -8.59
CA THR A 45 -14.66 5.01 -9.34
C THR A 45 -13.40 4.90 -8.50
N THR A 46 -13.48 5.17 -7.19
CA THR A 46 -12.35 5.02 -6.27
C THR A 46 -11.95 3.55 -6.12
N VAL A 47 -12.91 2.63 -6.00
CA VAL A 47 -12.63 1.18 -5.93
C VAL A 47 -12.01 0.68 -7.21
N ALA A 48 -12.61 0.99 -8.37
CA ALA A 48 -12.08 0.58 -9.67
C ALA A 48 -10.62 1.04 -9.86
N ARG A 49 -10.30 2.27 -9.43
CA ARG A 49 -8.93 2.79 -9.48
C ARG A 49 -7.97 2.03 -8.56
N LEU A 50 -8.38 1.71 -7.33
CA LEU A 50 -7.57 0.90 -6.43
C LEU A 50 -7.30 -0.50 -6.99
N GLU A 51 -8.31 -1.15 -7.57
CA GLU A 51 -8.16 -2.46 -8.21
C GLU A 51 -7.14 -2.42 -9.36
N GLN A 52 -7.23 -1.41 -10.23
CA GLN A 52 -6.29 -1.20 -11.33
C GLN A 52 -4.84 -0.99 -10.85
N ARG A 53 -4.66 -0.36 -9.69
CA ARG A 53 -3.33 -0.12 -9.11
C ARG A 53 -2.81 -1.31 -8.33
N LEU A 54 -3.68 -2.10 -7.70
CA LEU A 54 -3.31 -3.28 -6.93
C LEU A 54 -2.93 -4.45 -7.83
N ALA A 55 -3.63 -4.65 -8.95
CA ALA A 55 -3.38 -5.77 -9.87
C ALA A 55 -1.91 -5.92 -10.30
N PRO A 56 -1.20 -4.88 -10.79
CA PRO A 56 0.21 -5.01 -11.16
C PRO A 56 1.12 -5.27 -9.96
N LEU A 57 0.83 -4.72 -8.78
CA LEU A 57 1.61 -4.98 -7.57
C LEU A 57 1.58 -6.46 -7.17
N LEU A 58 0.42 -7.10 -7.32
CA LEU A 58 0.24 -8.53 -7.06
C LEU A 58 0.85 -9.43 -8.13
N GLN A 59 1.10 -8.90 -9.34
CA GLN A 59 1.79 -9.65 -10.40
C GLN A 59 3.32 -9.56 -10.29
N LEU A 60 3.84 -8.50 -9.65
CA LEU A 60 5.26 -8.29 -9.45
C LEU A 60 5.86 -9.17 -8.36
N SER A 61 5.05 -9.77 -7.49
CA SER A 61 5.54 -10.64 -6.41
C SER A 61 4.49 -11.65 -5.96
N ASP A 62 4.92 -12.90 -5.75
CA ASP A 62 4.06 -13.98 -5.23
C ASP A 62 3.56 -13.70 -3.82
N THR A 63 4.31 -12.90 -3.05
CA THR A 63 3.96 -12.50 -1.68
C THR A 63 4.38 -11.06 -1.43
N VAL A 64 3.56 -10.32 -0.70
CA VAL A 64 3.87 -8.99 -0.19
C VAL A 64 3.73 -8.99 1.33
N SER A 65 4.77 -8.53 2.03
CA SER A 65 4.81 -8.44 3.49
C SER A 65 4.54 -7.01 3.95
N LEU A 66 3.42 -6.82 4.66
CA LEU A 66 3.05 -5.55 5.29
C LEU A 66 2.89 -5.72 6.80
N GLY A 67 3.85 -5.19 7.56
CA GLY A 67 3.78 -5.07 9.01
C GLY A 67 3.08 -3.78 9.43
N VAL A 68 2.23 -3.87 10.45
CA VAL A 68 1.52 -2.72 11.04
C VAL A 68 2.05 -2.50 12.46
N ALA A 69 2.80 -1.41 12.66
CA ALA A 69 3.18 -0.94 13.99
C ALA A 69 2.25 0.21 14.41
N ARG A 70 2.28 0.57 15.70
CA ARG A 70 1.38 1.59 16.29
C ARG A 70 1.27 2.88 15.47
N ASN A 71 2.39 3.37 14.92
CA ASN A 71 2.47 4.65 14.21
C ASN A 71 3.20 4.54 12.86
N GLN A 72 3.49 3.34 12.36
CA GLN A 72 4.33 3.14 11.19
C GLN A 72 3.96 1.84 10.47
N LEU A 73 4.18 1.80 9.16
CA LEU A 73 4.09 0.57 8.37
C LEU A 73 5.49 0.05 8.04
N VAL A 74 5.62 -1.28 7.95
CA VAL A 74 6.84 -1.96 7.54
C VAL A 74 6.54 -2.74 6.26
N ILE A 75 7.29 -2.50 5.20
CA ILE A 75 7.08 -3.07 3.87
C ILE A 75 8.33 -3.86 3.50
N GLU A 76 8.21 -5.16 3.26
CA GLU A 76 9.36 -6.01 2.91
C GLU A 76 10.54 -5.88 3.91
N GLY A 77 10.22 -5.67 5.19
CA GLY A 77 11.19 -5.43 6.26
C GLY A 77 11.73 -4.00 6.36
N LEU A 78 11.30 -3.08 5.50
CA LEU A 78 11.68 -1.67 5.48
C LEU A 78 10.60 -0.80 6.13
N ALA A 79 10.97 -0.07 7.17
CA ALA A 79 10.10 0.88 7.82
C ALA A 79 9.79 2.09 6.91
N THR A 80 8.51 2.46 6.80
CA THR A 80 8.11 3.68 6.10
C THR A 80 8.57 4.93 6.83
N ALA A 81 8.89 6.01 6.11
CA ALA A 81 9.39 7.25 6.70
C ALA A 81 8.44 7.84 7.77
N GLU A 82 8.97 8.13 8.95
CA GLU A 82 8.20 8.63 10.12
C GLU A 82 7.47 9.96 9.86
N GLY A 83 7.99 10.76 8.93
CA GLY A 83 7.41 12.05 8.53
C GLY A 83 6.12 11.94 7.72
N ASN A 84 5.77 10.78 7.17
CA ASN A 84 4.56 10.63 6.36
C ASN A 84 3.31 10.52 7.25
N ALA A 85 2.60 11.64 7.42
CA ALA A 85 1.40 11.72 8.24
C ALA A 85 0.28 10.80 7.77
N VAL A 86 0.11 10.63 6.45
CA VAL A 86 -0.93 9.78 5.86
C VAL A 86 -0.68 8.32 6.23
N LEU A 87 0.55 7.83 6.04
CA LEU A 87 0.90 6.44 6.39
C LEU A 87 0.85 6.18 7.89
N ARG A 88 1.22 7.16 8.72
CA ARG A 88 1.08 7.07 10.18
C ARG A 88 -0.37 6.94 10.60
N ASP A 89 -1.27 7.73 10.02
CA ASP A 89 -2.70 7.66 10.35
C ASP A 89 -3.33 6.37 9.84
N LEU A 90 -2.91 5.88 8.66
CA LEU A 90 -3.29 4.56 8.18
C LEU A 90 -2.83 3.46 9.14
N ALA A 91 -1.57 3.50 9.59
CA ALA A 91 -1.02 2.53 10.55
C ALA A 91 -1.81 2.51 11.85
N LYS A 92 -2.14 3.68 12.41
CA LYS A 92 -2.98 3.79 13.61
C LYS A 92 -4.37 3.18 13.41
N ARG A 93 -5.00 3.46 12.27
CA ARG A 93 -6.33 2.90 11.94
C ARG A 93 -6.26 1.38 11.88
N LEU A 94 -5.31 0.83 11.13
CA LEU A 94 -5.14 -0.63 10.99
C LEU A 94 -4.80 -1.29 12.34
N HIS A 95 -3.92 -0.68 13.14
CA HIS A 95 -3.56 -1.17 14.46
C HIS A 95 -4.72 -1.12 15.46
N ALA A 96 -5.64 -0.17 15.34
CA ALA A 96 -6.80 -0.06 16.25
C ALA A 96 -7.84 -1.17 16.03
N HIS A 97 -7.77 -1.91 14.91
CA HIS A 97 -8.68 -3.00 14.57
C HIS A 97 -8.14 -4.41 14.91
N HIS A 98 -7.04 -4.49 15.67
CA HIS A 98 -6.41 -5.73 16.14
C HIS A 98 -6.67 -5.99 17.64
#